data_AF-A0A960FJA8-F1
#
_entry.id   AF-A0A960FJA8-F1
#
_cell.length_a   1.000
_cell.length_b   1.000
_cell.length_c   1.000
_cell.angle_alpha   90.00
_cell.angle_beta   90.00
_cell.angle_gamma   90.00
#
_symmetry.space_group_name_H-M   'P 1'
#
loop_
_entity.id
_entity.type
_entity.pdbx_description
1 polymer ?
#
loop_
_entity_poly.entity_id
_entity_poly.type
_entity_poly.pdbx_seq_one_letter_code
_entity_poly.pdbx_strand_id
1 'polypeptide(L)'
;MYLKEIGRVELLSGEEERRLAQAIEDGNRAALELDRPDLTDVERRRLMRAVNAGQSAKSELIQANLRLVVSIAKRYTLRGMQFLDLIQEGNLGLMRAVDKFDYTKGFKFSTYATW
;
A
#
# COMPACT_ATOMS: atom_id res chain seq x y z
N MET A 1 20.47 -3.90 7.08
CA MET A 1 19.66 -4.84 6.26
C MET A 1 18.51 -4.09 5.58
N TYR A 2 17.57 -3.53 6.36
CA TYR A 2 16.40 -2.76 5.89
C TYR A 2 16.64 -1.72 4.78
N LEU A 3 17.54 -0.74 4.99
CA LEU A 3 17.78 0.33 4.00
C LEU A 3 18.30 -0.18 2.65
N LYS A 4 19.01 -1.31 2.64
CA LYS A 4 19.53 -1.94 1.42
C LYS A 4 18.42 -2.66 0.65
N GLU A 5 17.43 -3.21 1.35
CA GLU A 5 16.29 -3.92 0.75
C GLU A 5 15.32 -2.96 0.10
N ILE A 6 14.89 -1.90 0.81
CA ILE A 6 13.96 -0.90 0.26
C ILE A 6 14.55 -0.12 -0.92
N GLY A 7 15.88 -0.05 -1.01
CA GLY A 7 16.58 0.61 -2.12
C GLY A 7 16.57 -0.19 -3.43
N ARG A 8 16.19 -1.47 -3.38
CA ARG A 8 16.10 -2.36 -4.56
C ARG A 8 14.73 -2.33 -5.22
N VAL A 9 13.71 -1.80 -4.54
CA VAL A 9 12.36 -1.70 -5.09
C VAL A 9 12.30 -0.49 -6.03
N GLU A 10 11.79 -0.73 -7.24
CA GLU A 10 11.62 0.32 -8.23
C GLU A 10 10.54 1.33 -7.83
N LEU A 11 10.69 2.56 -8.30
CA LEU A 11 9.70 3.60 -8.05
C LEU A 11 8.56 3.46 -9.05
N LEU A 12 7.33 3.57 -8.55
CA LEU A 12 6.14 3.47 -9.38
C LEU A 12 5.87 4.78 -10.15
N SER A 13 5.44 4.64 -11.39
CA SER A 13 4.80 5.67 -12.18
C SER A 13 3.37 5.94 -11.67
N GLY A 14 2.76 7.02 -12.16
CA GLY A 14 1.40 7.37 -11.72
C GLY A 14 0.34 6.42 -12.27
N GLU A 15 0.61 5.82 -13.42
CA GLU A 15 -0.26 4.78 -13.98
C GLU A 15 -0.16 3.49 -13.17
N GLU A 16 1.05 3.10 -12.74
CA GLU A 16 1.25 1.96 -11.85
C GLU A 16 0.57 2.14 -10.50
N GLU A 17 0.71 3.31 -9.87
CA GLU A 17 -0.01 3.64 -8.64
C GLU A 17 -1.53 3.48 -8.81
N ARG A 18 -2.09 3.96 -9.93
CA ARG A 18 -3.52 3.80 -10.23
C ARG A 18 -3.91 2.35 -10.44
N ARG A 19 -3.10 1.56 -11.18
CA ARG A 19 -3.36 0.13 -11.41
C ARG A 19 -3.37 -0.65 -10.10
N LEU A 20 -2.40 -0.41 -9.22
CA LEU A 20 -2.33 -1.06 -7.92
C LEU A 20 -3.50 -0.65 -7.04
N ALA A 21 -3.84 0.65 -6.99
CA ALA A 21 -4.99 1.13 -6.22
C ALA A 21 -6.32 0.50 -6.67
N GLN A 22 -6.55 0.38 -7.99
CA GLN A 22 -7.71 -0.31 -8.53
C GLN A 22 -7.74 -1.79 -8.11
N ALA A 23 -6.61 -2.50 -8.21
CA ALA A 23 -6.53 -3.91 -7.80
C ALA A 23 -6.80 -4.11 -6.30
N ILE A 24 -6.36 -3.17 -5.46
CA ILE A 24 -6.66 -3.15 -4.02
C ILE A 24 -8.17 -3.00 -3.80
N GLU A 25 -8.81 -2.04 -4.47
CA GLU A 25 -10.25 -1.83 -4.36
C GLU A 25 -11.05 -3.06 -4.82
N ASP A 26 -10.69 -3.63 -5.97
CA ASP A 26 -11.32 -4.82 -6.52
C ASP A 26 -11.17 -6.02 -5.58
N GLY A 27 -9.98 -6.20 -4.99
CA GLY A 27 -9.72 -7.22 -3.99
C GLY A 27 -10.53 -7.04 -2.70
N ASN A 28 -10.67 -5.81 -2.22
CA ASN A 28 -11.49 -5.48 -1.05
C ASN A 28 -12.97 -5.76 -1.32
N ARG A 29 -13.47 -5.38 -2.50
CA ARG A 29 -14.85 -5.69 -2.92
C ARG A 29 -15.08 -7.19 -3.02
N ALA A 30 -14.13 -7.92 -3.61
CA ALA A 30 -14.21 -9.36 -3.70
C ALA A 30 -14.19 -10.05 -2.32
N ALA A 31 -13.45 -9.50 -1.35
CA ALA A 31 -13.46 -10.00 0.02
C ALA A 31 -14.83 -9.86 0.68
N LEU A 32 -15.52 -8.73 0.48
CA LEU A 32 -16.89 -8.53 0.98
C LEU A 32 -17.89 -9.49 0.32
N GLU A 33 -17.69 -9.80 -0.96
CA GLU A 33 -18.56 -10.74 -1.68
C GLU A 33 -18.38 -12.20 -1.25
N LEU A 34 -17.19 -12.59 -0.73
CA LEU A 34 -16.91 -13.96 -0.29
C LEU A 34 -17.77 -14.43 0.90
N ASP A 35 -18.33 -13.50 1.66
CA ASP A 35 -19.21 -13.78 2.80
C ASP A 35 -20.64 -14.19 2.37
N ARG A 36 -20.95 -14.11 1.08
CA ARG A 36 -22.25 -14.56 0.56
C ARG A 36 -22.40 -16.08 0.68
N PRO A 37 -23.53 -16.57 1.23
CA PRO A 37 -23.73 -18.01 1.45
C PRO A 37 -23.99 -18.82 0.16
N ASP A 38 -24.44 -18.15 -0.90
CA ASP A 38 -24.94 -18.72 -2.16
C ASP A 38 -23.92 -18.70 -3.32
N LEU A 39 -22.61 -18.72 -3.01
CA LEU A 39 -21.55 -18.75 -4.02
C LEU A 39 -21.26 -20.15 -4.54
N THR A 40 -21.19 -20.29 -5.86
CA THR A 40 -20.62 -21.48 -6.51
C THR A 40 -19.11 -21.60 -6.27
N ASP A 41 -18.55 -22.80 -6.40
CA ASP A 41 -17.10 -23.01 -6.31
C ASP A 41 -16.30 -22.21 -7.34
N VAL A 42 -16.89 -21.95 -8.51
CA VAL A 42 -16.27 -21.14 -9.56
C VAL A 42 -16.21 -19.67 -9.14
N GLU A 43 -17.30 -19.13 -8.61
CA GLU A 43 -17.35 -17.76 -8.09
C GLU A 43 -16.43 -17.59 -6.90
N ARG A 44 -16.45 -18.51 -5.94
CA ARG A 44 -15.55 -18.49 -4.77
C ARG A 44 -14.08 -18.46 -5.19
N ARG A 45 -13.66 -19.30 -6.14
CA ARG A 45 -12.29 -19.29 -6.68
C ARG A 45 -11.94 -18.01 -7.43
N ARG A 46 -12.90 -17.41 -8.15
CA ARG A 46 -12.69 -16.12 -8.82
C ARG A 46 -12.48 -15.01 -7.80
N LEU A 47 -13.33 -14.93 -6.78
CA LEU A 47 -13.24 -13.93 -5.72
C LEU A 47 -11.95 -14.07 -4.92
N MET A 48 -11.56 -15.28 -4.52
CA MET A 48 -10.27 -15.51 -3.84
C MET A 48 -9.07 -15.04 -4.66
N ARG A 49 -9.09 -15.23 -5.99
CA ARG A 49 -8.03 -14.73 -6.87
C ARG A 49 -7.96 -13.20 -6.86
N ALA A 50 -9.11 -12.52 -6.89
CA ALA A 50 -9.17 -11.06 -6.80
C ALA A 50 -8.68 -10.55 -5.44
N VAL A 51 -9.05 -11.21 -4.33
CA VAL A 51 -8.55 -10.88 -2.99
C VAL A 51 -7.03 -10.99 -2.92
N ASN A 52 -6.47 -12.10 -3.41
CA ASN A 52 -5.02 -12.31 -3.40
C ASN A 52 -4.28 -11.28 -4.28
N ALA A 53 -4.87 -10.91 -5.43
CA ALA A 53 -4.34 -9.87 -6.29
C ALA A 53 -4.34 -8.51 -5.59
N GLY A 54 -5.42 -8.14 -4.91
CA GLY A 54 -5.50 -6.90 -4.12
C GLY A 54 -4.51 -6.86 -2.97
N GLN A 55 -4.31 -7.97 -2.25
CA GLN A 55 -3.31 -8.07 -1.17
C GLN A 55 -1.87 -7.94 -1.70
N SER A 56 -1.59 -8.54 -2.85
CA SER A 56 -0.29 -8.40 -3.54
C SER A 56 -0.06 -6.95 -3.98
N ALA A 57 -1.07 -6.33 -4.58
CA ALA A 57 -1.01 -4.93 -5.02
C ALA A 57 -0.82 -3.95 -3.84
N LYS A 58 -1.50 -4.20 -2.70
CA LYS A 58 -1.29 -3.44 -1.46
C LYS A 58 0.16 -3.54 -0.98
N SER A 59 0.70 -4.76 -0.97
CA SER A 59 2.08 -5.01 -0.54
C SER A 59 3.06 -4.29 -1.47
N GLU A 60 2.86 -4.36 -2.78
CA GLU A 60 3.70 -3.69 -3.78
C GLU A 60 3.69 -2.16 -3.60
N LEU A 61 2.50 -1.56 -3.45
CA LEU A 61 2.36 -0.12 -3.27
C LEU A 61 3.02 0.37 -1.97
N ILE A 62 2.94 -0.42 -0.89
CA ILE A 62 3.65 -0.13 0.37
C ILE A 62 5.17 -0.20 0.13
N GLN A 63 5.68 -1.30 -0.45
CA GLN A 63 7.11 -1.53 -0.62
C GLN A 63 7.77 -0.45 -1.49
N ALA A 64 7.11 -0.04 -2.57
CA ALA A 64 7.58 1.03 -3.44
C ALA A 64 7.72 2.40 -2.73
N ASN A 65 6.98 2.59 -1.63
CA ASN A 65 6.93 3.84 -0.89
C ASN A 65 7.67 3.83 0.46
N LEU A 66 8.33 2.73 0.84
CA LEU A 66 9.14 2.70 2.08
C LEU A 66 10.29 3.72 2.06
N ARG A 67 10.80 4.07 0.88
CA ARG A 67 11.83 5.12 0.70
C ARG A 67 11.29 6.51 1.06
N LEU A 68 10.00 6.77 0.82
CA LEU A 68 9.35 8.02 1.21
C LEU A 68 9.37 8.17 2.73
N VAL A 69 8.97 7.12 3.47
CA VAL A 69 8.97 7.10 4.94
C VAL A 69 10.36 7.43 5.49
N VAL A 70 11.40 6.78 4.98
CA VAL A 70 12.78 7.04 5.41
C VAL A 70 13.19 8.49 5.13
N SER A 71 12.80 9.05 3.98
CA SER A 71 13.13 10.44 3.62
C SER A 71 12.45 11.47 4.55
N ILE A 72 11.23 11.18 5.01
CA ILE A 72 10.49 12.02 5.95
C ILE A 72 11.08 11.87 7.35
N ALA A 73 11.28 10.63 7.82
CA ALA A 73 11.79 10.31 9.16
C ALA A 73 13.16 10.96 9.44
N LYS A 74 14.03 11.08 8.42
CA LYS A 74 15.34 11.75 8.56
C LYS A 74 15.23 13.17 9.11
N ARG A 75 14.15 13.90 8.80
CA ARG A 75 13.91 15.29 9.26
C ARG A 75 13.58 15.39 10.76
N TYR A 76 13.24 14.26 11.40
CA TYR A 76 12.79 14.19 12.80
C TYR A 76 13.81 13.54 13.74
N THR A 77 14.96 13.11 13.22
CA THR A 77 16.01 12.38 13.98
C THR A 77 16.57 13.12 15.19
N LEU A 78 16.57 14.45 15.20
CA LEU A 78 17.11 15.28 16.28
C LEU A 78 16.07 15.63 17.37
N ARG A 79 14.90 15.00 17.37
CA ARG A 79 13.77 15.33 18.28
C ARG A 79 13.58 14.33 19.41
N GLY A 80 14.62 13.56 19.75
CA GLY A 80 14.64 12.68 20.94
C GLY A 80 14.06 11.27 20.75
N MET A 81 13.55 10.93 19.56
CA MET A 81 13.11 9.57 19.21
C MET A 81 14.17 8.85 18.36
N GLN A 82 14.33 7.54 18.55
CA GLN A 82 15.27 6.75 17.74
C GLN A 82 14.82 6.73 16.27
N PHE A 83 15.78 6.79 15.34
CA PHE A 83 15.48 6.83 13.91
C PHE A 83 14.66 5.62 13.41
N LEU A 84 14.91 4.43 13.98
CA LEU A 84 14.13 3.24 13.63
C LEU A 84 12.68 3.34 14.10
N ASP A 85 12.42 3.91 15.28
CA ASP A 85 11.06 4.11 15.79
C ASP A 85 10.27 5.09 14.89
N LEU A 86 10.92 6.18 14.45
CA LEU A 86 10.32 7.11 13.48
C LEU A 86 9.96 6.42 12.16
N ILE A 87 10.78 5.49 11.69
CA ILE A 87 10.49 4.70 10.50
C ILE A 87 9.29 3.79 10.74
N GLN A 88 9.22 3.13 11.89
CA GLN A 88 8.11 2.23 12.21
C GLN A 88 6.77 2.97 12.27
N GLU A 89 6.73 4.12 12.96
CA GLU A 89 5.55 4.97 12.99
C GLU A 89 5.16 5.48 11.60
N GLY A 90 6.16 5.90 10.81
CA GLY A 90 5.94 6.32 9.43
C GLY A 90 5.41 5.18 8.54
N ASN A 91 5.86 3.94 8.75
CA ASN A 91 5.36 2.76 8.04
C ASN A 91 3.90 2.47 8.42
N LEU A 92 3.50 2.66 9.68
CA LEU A 92 2.09 2.56 10.09
C LEU A 92 1.24 3.63 9.39
N GLY A 93 1.73 4.87 9.31
CA GLY A 93 1.10 5.95 8.57
C GLY A 93 0.95 5.62 7.08
N LEU A 94 2.01 5.10 6.46
CA LEU A 94 2.03 4.68 5.06
C LEU A 94 0.97 3.61 4.77
N MET A 95 0.87 2.57 5.60
CA MET A 95 -0.14 1.52 5.42
C MET A 95 -1.56 2.08 5.47
N ARG A 96 -1.84 3.00 6.41
CA ARG A 96 -3.15 3.69 6.50
C ARG A 96 -3.40 4.59 5.29
N ALA A 97 -2.36 5.23 4.76
CA ALA A 97 -2.48 6.05 3.56
C ALA A 97 -2.82 5.19 2.34
N VAL A 98 -2.22 4.01 2.20
CA VAL A 98 -2.58 3.05 1.13
C VAL A 98 -4.04 2.63 1.24
N ASP A 99 -4.54 2.36 2.45
CA ASP A 99 -5.93 1.96 2.66
C ASP A 99 -6.96 3.04 2.32
N LYS A 100 -6.54 4.31 2.26
CA LYS A 100 -7.41 5.47 2.04
C LYS A 100 -7.12 6.22 0.75
N PHE A 101 -6.16 5.73 -0.04
CA PHE A 101 -5.73 6.42 -1.25
C PHE A 101 -6.82 6.37 -2.31
N ASP A 102 -7.24 7.56 -2.77
CA ASP A 102 -8.21 7.72 -3.83
C ASP A 102 -7.49 8.08 -5.14
N TYR A 103 -7.33 7.07 -5.99
CA TYR A 103 -6.64 7.19 -7.27
C TYR A 103 -7.46 7.98 -8.31
N THR A 104 -8.77 8.17 -8.11
CA THR A 104 -9.66 8.88 -9.04
C THR A 104 -9.43 10.39 -9.03
N LYS A 105 -8.87 10.91 -7.93
CA LYS A 105 -8.53 12.34 -7.77
C LYS A 105 -7.35 12.79 -8.63
N GLY A 106 -6.64 11.87 -9.27
CA GLY A 106 -5.57 12.17 -10.21
C GLY A 106 -4.24 12.64 -9.59
N PHE A 107 -4.15 12.73 -8.27
CA PHE A 107 -2.90 13.04 -7.55
C PHE A 107 -2.00 11.80 -7.41
N LYS A 108 -0.69 12.03 -7.32
CA LYS A 108 0.29 11.00 -6.98
C LYS A 108 0.08 10.50 -5.55
N PHE A 109 0.38 9.23 -5.31
CA PHE A 109 0.27 8.66 -3.97
C PHE A 109 1.15 9.41 -2.95
N SER A 110 2.39 9.75 -3.33
CA SER A 110 3.32 10.48 -2.47
C SER A 110 2.79 11.84 -1.99
N THR A 111 2.00 12.53 -2.81
CA THR A 111 1.35 13.80 -2.43
C THR A 111 0.35 13.59 -1.30
N TYR A 112 -0.43 12.51 -1.36
CA TYR A 112 -1.41 12.17 -0.32
C TYR A 112 -0.73 11.64 0.95
N ALA A 113 0.22 10.72 0.80
CA ALA A 113 0.86 10.01 1.90
C ALA A 113 1.80 10.86 2.78
N THR A 114 2.07 12.10 2.39
CA THR A 114 2.92 13.03 3.16
C THR A 114 2.13 13.79 4.25
N TRP A 115 0.80 13.67 4.28
CA TRP A 115 -0.07 14.38 5.23
C TRP A 115 -0.42 13.57 6.48
#